data_AF-A0A6B9Y1U7-F1
#
_entry.id   AF-A0A6B9Y1U7-F1
#
_cell.length_a   1.000
_cell.length_b   1.000
_cell.length_c   1.000
_cell.angle_alpha   90.00
_cell.angle_beta   90.00
_cell.angle_gamma   90.00
#
_symmetry.space_group_name_H-M   'P 1'
#
loop_
_entity.id
_entity.type
_entity.pdbx_description
1 polymer ?
#
loop_
_entity_poly.entity_id
_entity_poly.type
_entity_poly.pdbx_seq_one_letter_code
_entity_poly.pdbx_strand_id
1 'polypeptide(L)'
;MSSIELTSSQKTILTALINLYREQDGAVKGETIAAEVDRNPGTIRNQMQSLKALQLVEGVPGPKGGYKPTANAYEALDVQRMDEPANVTLRHQGELVEDANVDEIDLSSVHHPELCRAEIHIQGSVRGFSEGDSVTVGPTPLSKLVIEGTVDGKDDTSNVLILRIDDMRAPVEEPSH
;
A
#
# COMPACT_ATOMS: atom_id res chain seq x y z
N MET A 1 7.95 2.29 6.98
CA MET A 1 6.91 2.64 7.99
C MET A 1 6.86 1.57 9.08
N SER A 2 6.44 1.88 10.31
CA SER A 2 6.28 0.87 11.36
C SER A 2 5.16 -0.10 10.97
N SER A 3 5.49 -1.39 10.78
CA SER A 3 4.49 -2.42 10.49
C SER A 3 3.54 -2.55 11.67
N ILE A 4 2.25 -2.29 11.44
CA ILE A 4 1.22 -2.52 12.45
C ILE A 4 0.99 -4.03 12.53
N GLU A 5 1.56 -4.67 13.55
CA GLU A 5 1.26 -6.07 13.85
C GLU A 5 -0.14 -6.18 14.45
N LEU A 6 -1.06 -6.80 13.71
CA LEU A 6 -2.40 -7.11 14.19
C LEU A 6 -2.40 -8.51 14.79
N THR A 7 -3.09 -8.66 15.92
CA THR A 7 -3.42 -9.98 16.43
C THR A 7 -4.33 -10.72 15.43
N SER A 8 -4.33 -12.06 15.47
CA SER A 8 -5.21 -12.86 14.61
C SER A 8 -6.68 -12.46 14.74
N SER A 9 -7.13 -12.12 15.96
CA SER A 9 -8.50 -11.64 16.18
C SER A 9 -8.77 -10.30 15.50
N GLN A 10 -7.83 -9.35 15.55
CA GLN A 10 -7.96 -8.06 14.89
C GLN A 10 -7.96 -8.20 13.37
N LYS A 11 -7.09 -9.06 12.82
CA LYS A 11 -7.02 -9.38 11.39
C LYS A 11 -8.36 -9.93 10.89
N THR A 12 -8.94 -10.90 11.61
CA THR A 12 -10.25 -11.48 11.28
C THR A 12 -11.36 -10.43 11.30
N ILE A 13 -11.43 -9.60 12.34
CA ILE A 13 -12.47 -8.56 12.47
C ILE A 13 -12.35 -7.49 11.39
N LEU A 14 -11.12 -7.04 11.11
CA LEU A 14 -10.85 -6.03 10.08
C LEU A 14 -11.18 -6.56 8.67
N THR A 15 -10.86 -7.82 8.40
CA THR A 15 -11.20 -8.50 7.14
C THR A 15 -12.72 -8.59 6.97
N ALA A 16 -13.45 -9.01 8.01
CA ALA A 16 -14.90 -9.09 7.98
C ALA A 16 -15.55 -7.72 7.73
N LEU A 17 -15.06 -6.66 8.40
CA LEU A 17 -15.53 -5.30 8.17
C LEU A 17 -15.36 -4.87 6.71
N ILE A 18 -14.18 -5.12 6.11
CA ILE A 18 -13.89 -4.75 4.72
C ILE A 18 -14.83 -5.47 3.75
N ASN A 19 -15.03 -6.77 3.93
CA ASN A 19 -15.90 -7.56 3.07
C ASN A 19 -17.35 -7.07 3.16
N LEU A 20 -17.87 -6.90 4.38
CA LEU A 20 -19.22 -6.38 4.59
C LEU A 20 -19.38 -4.96 4.01
N TYR A 21 -18.39 -4.09 4.17
CA TYR A 21 -18.44 -2.73 3.64
C TYR A 21 -18.48 -2.68 2.10
N ARG A 22 -17.93 -3.69 1.40
CA ARG A 22 -18.03 -3.79 -0.07
C ARG A 22 -19.41 -4.20 -0.56
N GLU A 23 -20.16 -4.94 0.27
CA GLU A 23 -21.48 -5.47 -0.08
C GLU A 23 -22.63 -4.50 0.24
N GLN A 24 -22.39 -3.51 1.10
CA GLN A 24 -23.40 -2.51 1.48
C GLN A 24 -22.89 -1.07 1.35
N ASP A 25 -23.71 -0.19 0.77
CA ASP A 25 -23.48 1.25 0.75
C ASP A 25 -23.70 1.87 2.15
N GLY A 26 -22.64 1.89 2.97
CA GLY A 26 -22.63 2.63 4.23
C GLY A 26 -21.91 1.93 5.39
N ALA A 27 -21.92 2.57 6.55
CA ALA A 27 -21.26 2.06 7.74
C ALA A 27 -21.81 0.68 8.16
N VAL A 28 -20.92 -0.22 8.56
CA VAL A 28 -21.27 -1.59 8.97
C VAL A 28 -21.54 -1.62 10.47
N LYS A 29 -22.69 -2.17 10.88
CA LYS A 29 -23.02 -2.28 12.32
C LYS A 29 -22.11 -3.26 13.03
N GLY A 30 -21.76 -2.96 14.27
CA GLY A 30 -20.93 -3.84 15.10
C GLY A 30 -21.57 -5.21 15.31
N GLU A 31 -22.90 -5.26 15.40
CA GLU A 31 -23.68 -6.50 15.52
C GLU A 31 -23.58 -7.37 14.26
N THR A 32 -23.55 -6.76 13.07
CA THR A 32 -23.38 -7.50 11.80
C THR A 32 -22.00 -8.15 11.74
N ILE A 33 -20.96 -7.40 12.13
CA ILE A 33 -19.58 -7.90 12.16
C ILE A 33 -19.46 -9.00 13.21
N ALA A 34 -20.12 -8.84 14.35
CA ALA A 34 -20.16 -9.84 15.42
C ALA A 34 -20.80 -11.16 14.95
N ALA A 35 -21.89 -11.09 14.17
CA ALA A 35 -22.50 -12.26 13.58
C ALA A 35 -21.56 -12.93 12.55
N GLU A 36 -20.90 -12.14 11.70
CA GLU A 36 -20.00 -12.65 10.65
C GLU A 36 -18.80 -13.42 11.22
N VAL A 37 -18.21 -12.94 12.32
CA VAL A 37 -17.04 -13.58 12.93
C VAL A 37 -17.37 -14.51 14.11
N ASP A 38 -18.66 -14.77 14.35
CA ASP A 38 -19.19 -15.57 15.47
C ASP A 38 -18.64 -15.12 16.85
N ARG A 39 -18.83 -13.83 17.16
CA ARG A 39 -18.37 -13.20 18.42
C ARG A 39 -19.46 -12.39 19.08
N ASN A 40 -19.25 -12.09 20.36
CA ASN A 40 -20.15 -11.21 21.10
C ASN A 40 -20.03 -9.75 20.60
N PRO A 41 -21.15 -9.02 20.38
CA PRO A 41 -21.13 -7.62 19.94
C PRO A 41 -20.33 -6.67 20.85
N GLY A 42 -20.35 -6.91 22.17
CA GLY A 42 -19.55 -6.14 23.13
C GLY A 42 -18.04 -6.33 22.91
N THR A 43 -17.62 -7.54 22.56
CA THR A 43 -16.23 -7.83 22.20
C THR A 43 -15.84 -7.12 20.90
N ILE A 44 -16.70 -7.15 19.89
CA ILE A 44 -16.45 -6.43 18.63
C ILE A 44 -16.33 -4.94 18.88
N ARG A 45 -17.22 -4.35 19.68
CA ARG A 45 -17.13 -2.93 20.04
C ARG A 45 -15.79 -2.58 20.67
N ASN A 46 -15.28 -3.42 21.57
CA ASN A 46 -13.96 -3.22 22.19
C ASN A 46 -12.83 -3.32 21.18
N GLN A 47 -12.83 -4.36 20.33
CA GLN A 47 -11.82 -4.54 19.29
C GLN A 47 -11.84 -3.39 18.26
N MET A 48 -13.02 -2.86 17.94
CA MET A 48 -13.16 -1.69 17.08
C MET A 48 -12.61 -0.41 17.73
N GLN A 49 -12.65 -0.26 19.06
CA GLN A 49 -11.95 0.86 19.71
C GLN A 49 -10.44 0.74 19.54
N SER A 50 -9.89 -0.47 19.69
CA SER A 50 -8.46 -0.73 19.45
C SER A 50 -8.06 -0.47 17.99
N LEU A 51 -8.84 -0.97 17.03
CA LEU A 51 -8.60 -0.73 15.60
C LEU A 51 -8.73 0.76 15.24
N LYS A 52 -9.63 1.49 15.90
CA LYS A 52 -9.78 2.95 15.71
C LYS A 52 -8.56 3.71 16.23
N ALA A 53 -7.99 3.28 17.35
CA ALA A 53 -6.75 3.86 17.89
C ALA A 53 -5.56 3.65 16.95
N LEU A 54 -5.57 2.56 16.17
CA LEU A 54 -4.60 2.28 15.10
C LEU A 54 -4.92 2.99 13.77
N GLN A 55 -5.96 3.84 13.74
CA GLN A 55 -6.43 4.53 12.54
C GLN A 55 -6.84 3.60 11.39
N LEU A 56 -7.19 2.35 11.69
CA LEU A 56 -7.65 1.37 10.69
C LEU A 56 -9.16 1.44 10.48
N VAL A 57 -9.91 1.99 11.44
CA VAL A 57 -11.38 2.11 11.31
C VAL A 57 -11.88 3.45 11.81
N GLU A 58 -12.92 3.95 11.16
CA GLU A 58 -13.69 5.10 11.61
C GLU A 58 -15.02 4.66 12.22
N GLY A 59 -15.44 5.35 13.28
CA GLY A 59 -16.75 5.15 13.90
C GLY A 59 -17.73 6.22 13.45
N VAL A 60 -18.85 5.80 12.87
CA VAL A 60 -19.95 6.68 12.45
C VAL A 60 -21.04 6.67 13.51
N PRO A 61 -21.42 7.83 14.09
CA PRO A 61 -22.47 7.88 15.11
C PRO A 61 -23.89 7.83 14.50
N GLY A 62 -24.88 7.53 15.34
CA GLY A 62 -26.31 7.61 14.99
C GLY A 62 -26.97 6.26 14.66
N PRO A 63 -28.28 6.26 14.33
CA PRO A 63 -29.06 5.03 14.13
C PRO A 63 -28.69 4.25 12.85
N LYS A 64 -28.08 4.93 11.87
CA LYS A 64 -27.42 4.33 10.69
C LYS A 64 -25.88 4.28 10.84
N GLY A 65 -25.41 4.48 12.08
CA GLY A 65 -23.99 4.45 12.42
C GLY A 65 -23.41 3.04 12.42
N GLY A 66 -22.10 2.97 12.66
CA GLY A 66 -21.34 1.73 12.56
C GLY A 66 -19.86 2.02 12.37
N TYR A 67 -19.19 1.14 11.63
CA TYR A 67 -17.76 1.23 11.36
C TYR A 67 -17.50 1.31 9.86
N LYS A 68 -16.45 2.03 9.50
CA LYS A 68 -15.92 2.08 8.13
C LYS A 68 -14.43 1.76 8.15
N PRO A 69 -13.92 0.96 7.21
CA PRO A 69 -12.48 0.80 7.04
C PRO A 69 -11.86 2.10 6.51
N THR A 70 -10.65 2.43 6.96
CA THR A 70 -9.81 3.49 6.36
C THR A 70 -8.93 2.91 5.24
N ALA A 71 -8.21 3.75 4.49
CA ALA A 71 -7.21 3.28 3.53
C ALA A 71 -6.15 2.37 4.20
N ASN A 72 -5.65 2.80 5.37
CA ASN A 72 -4.67 2.07 6.18
C ASN A 72 -5.13 0.65 6.55
N ALA A 73 -6.44 0.38 6.62
CA ALA A 73 -6.94 -0.98 6.87
C ALA A 73 -6.66 -1.95 5.74
N TYR A 74 -6.76 -1.47 4.49
CA TYR A 74 -6.48 -2.29 3.32
C TYR A 74 -4.98 -2.59 3.24
N GLU A 75 -4.15 -1.56 3.39
CA GLU A 75 -2.69 -1.69 3.46
C GLU A 75 -2.25 -2.64 4.59
N ALA A 76 -2.77 -2.46 5.81
CA ALA A 76 -2.40 -3.30 6.96
C ALA A 76 -2.74 -4.78 6.75
N LEU A 77 -3.82 -5.10 6.02
CA LEU A 77 -4.15 -6.48 5.68
C LEU A 77 -3.31 -7.01 4.52
N ASP A 78 -3.02 -6.19 3.51
CA ASP A 78 -2.20 -6.59 2.37
C ASP A 78 -0.75 -6.85 2.79
N VAL A 79 -0.16 -6.00 3.63
CA VAL A 79 1.18 -6.20 4.23
C VAL A 79 1.26 -7.52 5.01
N GLN A 80 0.19 -7.93 5.69
CA GLN A 80 0.13 -9.22 6.41
C GLN A 80 -0.20 -10.43 5.53
N ARG A 81 -0.44 -10.26 4.23
CA ARG A 81 -0.61 -11.37 3.27
C ARG A 81 0.67 -11.63 2.47
N MET A 82 1.69 -10.79 2.62
CA MET A 82 2.97 -10.85 1.90
C MET A 82 3.99 -11.76 2.58
N ASP A 83 3.63 -13.00 2.92
CA ASP A 83 4.60 -13.98 3.44
C ASP A 83 5.71 -14.34 2.40
N GLU A 84 5.63 -13.82 1.16
CA GLU A 84 6.76 -13.61 0.24
C GLU A 84 6.43 -12.41 -0.68
N PRO A 85 7.01 -11.21 -0.48
CA PRO A 85 6.85 -10.08 -1.40
C PRO A 85 7.37 -10.45 -2.79
N ALA A 86 6.55 -10.29 -3.82
CA ALA A 86 7.07 -10.36 -5.19
C ALA A 86 8.04 -9.19 -5.39
N ASN A 87 9.29 -9.50 -5.71
CA ASN A 87 10.33 -8.48 -5.87
C ASN A 87 10.03 -7.56 -7.06
N VAL A 88 10.00 -6.26 -6.80
CA VAL A 88 9.98 -5.20 -7.80
C VAL A 88 11.38 -4.64 -7.89
N THR A 89 12.10 -5.02 -8.95
CA THR A 89 13.52 -4.70 -9.09
C THR A 89 13.76 -3.24 -9.46
N LEU A 90 14.94 -2.76 -9.07
CA LEU A 90 15.43 -1.43 -9.36
C LEU A 90 16.73 -1.55 -10.18
N ARG A 91 16.84 -0.81 -11.28
CA ARG A 91 18.10 -0.64 -12.02
C ARG A 91 18.60 0.79 -11.90
N HIS A 92 19.89 0.95 -11.65
CA HIS A 92 20.60 2.22 -11.60
C HIS A 92 21.60 2.26 -12.74
N GLN A 93 21.48 3.23 -13.64
CA GLN A 93 22.36 3.33 -14.83
C GLN A 93 22.42 2.03 -15.66
N GLY A 94 21.31 1.29 -15.70
CA GLY A 94 21.18 0.01 -16.41
C GLY A 94 21.60 -1.23 -15.60
N GLU A 95 22.32 -1.06 -14.49
CA GLU A 95 22.77 -2.16 -13.63
C GLU A 95 21.72 -2.49 -12.57
N LEU A 96 21.51 -3.78 -12.29
CA LEU A 96 20.56 -4.23 -11.27
C LEU A 96 21.10 -3.89 -9.88
N VAL A 97 20.25 -3.32 -9.03
CA VAL A 97 20.58 -3.07 -7.63
C VAL A 97 20.13 -4.28 -6.81
N GLU A 98 21.06 -5.17 -6.48
CA GLU A 98 20.74 -6.47 -5.86
C GLU A 98 20.10 -6.38 -4.47
N ASP A 99 20.48 -5.36 -3.69
CA ASP A 99 20.01 -5.15 -2.30
C ASP A 99 18.87 -4.12 -2.19
N ALA A 100 18.12 -3.88 -3.28
CA ALA A 100 17.00 -2.94 -3.31
C ALA A 100 15.74 -3.58 -3.85
N ASN A 101 14.64 -3.46 -3.10
CA ASN A 101 13.30 -3.83 -3.54
C ASN A 101 12.35 -2.64 -3.40
N VAL A 102 11.49 -2.43 -4.39
CA VAL A 102 10.48 -1.35 -4.34
C VAL A 102 9.25 -1.84 -3.59
N ASP A 103 8.85 -1.10 -2.56
CA ASP A 103 7.65 -1.38 -1.76
C ASP A 103 6.46 -0.50 -2.14
N GLU A 104 6.70 0.74 -2.59
CA GLU A 104 5.65 1.68 -2.98
C GLU A 104 6.07 2.57 -4.16
N ILE A 105 5.09 2.90 -5.01
CA ILE A 105 5.24 3.80 -6.15
C ILE A 105 4.10 4.82 -6.10
N ASP A 106 4.43 6.05 -5.76
CA ASP A 106 3.48 7.17 -5.73
C ASP A 106 3.66 8.05 -6.96
N LEU A 107 2.55 8.31 -7.67
CA LEU A 107 2.55 9.13 -8.88
C LEU A 107 1.86 10.47 -8.60
N SER A 108 2.55 11.57 -8.91
CA SER A 108 2.00 12.91 -8.78
C SER A 108 2.05 13.67 -10.10
N SER A 109 1.17 14.66 -10.24
CA SER A 109 1.08 15.52 -11.43
C SER A 109 0.88 14.78 -12.76
N VAL A 110 0.23 13.61 -12.76
CA VAL A 110 0.01 12.73 -13.94
C VAL A 110 -0.73 13.39 -15.11
N HIS A 111 -1.41 14.52 -14.88
CA HIS A 111 -2.10 15.29 -15.91
C HIS A 111 -1.15 16.23 -16.68
N HIS A 112 0.09 16.40 -16.20
CA HIS A 112 1.04 17.35 -16.73
C HIS A 112 2.21 16.60 -17.40
N PRO A 113 2.44 16.77 -18.72
CA PRO A 113 3.37 15.92 -19.47
C PRO A 113 4.83 16.01 -19.01
N GLU A 114 5.27 17.16 -18.49
CA GLU A 114 6.66 17.40 -18.10
C GLU A 114 6.89 17.44 -16.56
N LEU A 115 5.80 17.52 -15.78
CA LEU A 115 5.86 17.64 -14.33
C LEU A 115 5.45 16.36 -13.60
N CYS A 116 5.16 15.29 -14.35
CA CYS A 116 4.88 13.98 -13.77
C CYS A 116 6.11 13.51 -12.96
N ARG A 117 5.86 13.14 -11.70
CA ARG A 117 6.88 12.65 -10.78
C ARG A 117 6.45 11.30 -10.20
N ALA A 118 7.44 10.45 -9.96
CA ALA A 118 7.26 9.23 -9.20
C ALA A 118 8.09 9.30 -7.92
N GLU A 119 7.46 9.07 -6.78
CA GLU A 119 8.12 8.82 -5.50
C GLU A 119 8.23 7.31 -5.32
N ILE A 120 9.46 6.81 -5.28
CA ILE A 120 9.77 5.38 -5.21
C ILE A 120 10.28 5.10 -3.81
N HIS A 121 9.50 4.37 -3.03
CA HIS A 121 9.93 3.89 -1.73
C HIS A 121 10.72 2.59 -1.93
N ILE A 122 11.85 2.48 -1.23
CA ILE A 122 12.79 1.39 -1.41
C ILE A 122 13.12 0.75 -0.07
N GLN A 123 12.97 -0.56 -0.02
CA GLN A 123 13.60 -1.41 0.98
C GLN A 123 15.05 -1.66 0.55
N GLY A 124 15.95 -0.84 1.07
CA GLY A 124 17.35 -0.81 0.67
C GLY A 124 17.98 0.55 0.96
N SER A 125 19.13 0.84 0.37
CA SER A 125 19.79 2.15 0.52
C SER A 125 19.69 3.00 -0.74
N VAL A 126 19.23 4.25 -0.58
CA VAL A 126 19.22 5.26 -1.65
C VAL A 126 20.52 6.08 -1.73
N ARG A 127 21.53 5.76 -0.92
CA ARG A 127 22.77 6.54 -0.85
C ARG A 127 23.59 6.51 -2.15
N GLY A 128 23.50 5.42 -2.91
CA GLY A 128 24.21 5.26 -4.18
C GLY A 128 23.66 6.09 -5.35
N PHE A 129 22.48 6.68 -5.19
CA PHE A 129 21.82 7.47 -6.23
C PHE A 129 22.16 8.96 -6.11
N SER A 130 22.29 9.61 -7.25
CA SER A 130 22.55 11.05 -7.38
C SER A 130 21.55 11.69 -8.33
N GLU A 131 21.30 12.99 -8.14
CA GLU A 131 20.49 13.76 -9.09
C GLU A 131 21.06 13.64 -10.51
N GLY A 132 20.18 13.46 -11.49
CA GLY A 132 20.54 13.22 -12.89
C GLY A 132 20.78 11.75 -13.24
N ASP A 133 20.76 10.83 -12.28
CA ASP A 133 20.91 9.41 -12.57
C ASP A 133 19.69 8.82 -13.27
N SER A 134 19.93 7.91 -14.22
CA SER A 134 18.86 7.12 -14.83
C SER A 134 18.49 5.94 -13.95
N VAL A 135 17.20 5.76 -13.70
CA VAL A 135 16.63 4.71 -12.87
C VAL A 135 15.48 4.03 -13.60
N THR A 136 15.43 2.71 -13.52
CA THR A 136 14.31 1.90 -14.02
C THR A 136 13.71 1.11 -12.86
N VAL A 137 12.39 1.23 -12.68
CA VAL A 137 11.61 0.54 -11.64
C VAL A 137 10.69 -0.49 -12.29
N GLY A 138 10.73 -1.73 -11.78
CA GLY A 138 9.88 -2.84 -12.24
C GLY A 138 10.63 -3.86 -13.10
N PRO A 139 9.89 -4.77 -13.77
CA PRO A 139 8.44 -4.79 -13.91
C PRO A 139 7.69 -5.08 -12.62
N THR A 140 6.53 -4.44 -12.39
CA THR A 140 5.65 -4.81 -11.27
C THR A 140 4.97 -6.17 -11.52
N PRO A 141 4.59 -6.94 -10.48
CA PRO A 141 4.24 -8.34 -10.64
C PRO A 141 2.97 -8.57 -11.47
N LEU A 142 1.95 -7.72 -11.28
CA LEU A 142 0.63 -7.86 -11.87
C LEU A 142 0.54 -7.26 -13.28
N SER A 143 0.78 -5.95 -13.41
CA SER A 143 0.59 -5.23 -14.67
C SER A 143 1.83 -5.21 -15.56
N LYS A 144 2.96 -5.76 -15.08
CA LYS A 144 4.28 -5.62 -15.73
C LYS A 144 4.61 -4.17 -16.03
N LEU A 145 4.28 -3.27 -15.09
CA LEU A 145 4.55 -1.84 -15.19
C LEU A 145 6.06 -1.61 -15.04
N VAL A 146 6.63 -0.88 -15.99
CA VAL A 146 7.99 -0.35 -15.92
C VAL A 146 7.92 1.17 -15.95
N ILE A 147 8.64 1.81 -15.03
CA ILE A 147 8.84 3.26 -15.00
C ILE A 147 10.31 3.51 -15.26
N GLU A 148 10.60 4.32 -16.27
CA GLU A 148 11.93 4.84 -16.55
C GLU A 148 11.93 6.33 -16.20
N GLY A 149 12.94 6.76 -15.46
CA GLY A 149 13.02 8.14 -15.03
C GLY A 149 14.43 8.57 -14.65
N THR A 150 14.55 9.88 -14.45
CA THR A 150 15.77 10.55 -14.00
C THR A 150 15.58 10.99 -12.54
N VAL A 151 16.58 10.78 -11.69
CA VAL A 151 16.53 11.22 -10.29
C VAL A 151 16.51 12.74 -10.20
N ASP A 152 15.44 13.28 -9.64
CA ASP A 152 15.26 14.71 -9.31
C ASP A 152 15.65 15.00 -7.85
N GLY A 153 15.64 13.98 -6.99
CA GLY A 153 16.03 14.11 -5.58
C GLY A 153 15.91 12.81 -4.81
N LYS A 154 16.33 12.81 -3.54
CA LYS A 154 16.19 11.68 -2.62
C LYS A 154 15.98 12.10 -1.18
N ASP A 155 15.29 11.26 -0.41
CA ASP A 155 15.22 11.34 1.05
C ASP A 155 15.88 10.10 1.65
N ASP A 156 17.10 10.29 2.17
CA ASP A 156 17.89 9.25 2.84
C ASP A 156 17.25 8.76 4.15
N THR A 157 16.38 9.56 4.79
CA THR A 157 15.74 9.20 6.07
C THR A 157 14.59 8.24 5.82
N SER A 158 13.81 8.50 4.77
CA SER A 158 12.63 7.72 4.41
C SER A 158 12.91 6.65 3.35
N ASN A 159 14.15 6.58 2.82
CA ASN A 159 14.56 5.74 1.69
C ASN A 159 13.67 5.94 0.45
N VAL A 160 13.46 7.20 0.07
CA VAL A 160 12.64 7.58 -1.08
C VAL A 160 13.51 8.16 -2.20
N LEU A 161 13.28 7.72 -3.43
CA LEU A 161 13.79 8.37 -4.64
C LEU A 161 12.68 9.14 -5.34
N ILE A 162 12.94 10.40 -5.68
CA ILE A 162 12.03 11.22 -6.46
C ILE A 162 12.54 11.19 -7.90
N LEU A 163 11.74 10.64 -8.80
CA LEU A 163 12.06 10.53 -10.21
C LEU A 163 11.20 11.50 -11.03
N ARG A 164 11.83 12.22 -11.96
CA ARG A 164 11.14 12.73 -13.14
C ARG A 164 10.92 11.57 -14.10
N ILE A 165 9.65 11.33 -14.45
CA ILE A 165 9.30 10.23 -15.33
C ILE A 165 9.66 10.59 -16.77
N ASP A 166 10.50 9.76 -17.38
CA ASP A 166 10.88 9.87 -18.79
C ASP A 166 9.97 8.96 -19.65
N ASP A 167 9.58 7.80 -19.12
CA ASP A 167 8.66 6.86 -19.76
C ASP A 167 7.92 5.96 -18.76
N MET A 168 6.72 5.50 -19.11
CA MET A 168 5.90 4.60 -18.31
C MET A 168 5.14 3.64 -19.22
N ARG A 169 5.46 2.35 -19.13
CA ARG A 169 4.88 1.30 -19.99
C ARG A 169 4.31 0.15 -19.19
N ALA A 170 3.14 -0.32 -19.59
CA ALA A 170 2.54 -1.55 -19.09
C ALA A 170 1.58 -2.16 -20.14
N PRO A 171 1.62 -3.47 -20.40
CA PRO A 171 2.63 -4.43 -19.94
C PRO A 171 3.90 -4.38 -20.81
N VAL A 172 5.09 -4.56 -20.20
CA VAL A 172 6.37 -4.62 -20.95
C VAL A 172 6.78 -6.05 -21.34
N GLU A 173 6.13 -7.06 -20.76
CA GLU A 173 6.18 -8.47 -21.16
C GLU A 173 4.75 -9.03 -21.19
N GLU A 174 4.42 -9.93 -22.13
CA GLU A 174 3.14 -10.65 -22.07
C GLU A 174 3.08 -11.48 -20.77
N PRO A 175 1.98 -11.43 -20.00
CA PRO A 175 1.85 -12.22 -18.79
C PRO A 175 2.02 -13.71 -19.13
N SER A 176 2.99 -14.38 -18.50
CA SER A 176 3.11 -15.83 -18.53
C SER A 176 1.85 -16.41 -17.88
N HIS A 177 0.91 -16.86 -18.71
CA HIS A 177 -0.34 -17.51 -18.33
C HIS A 177 -0.10 -18.85 -17.62
#